data_AF-A0A524CAL9-F1
#
_entry.id   AF-A0A524CAL9-F1
#
_cell.length_a   1.000
_cell.length_b   1.000
_cell.length_c   1.000
_cell.angle_alpha   90.00
_cell.angle_beta   90.00
_cell.angle_gamma   90.00
#
_symmetry.space_group_name_H-M   'P 1'
#
loop_
_entity.id
_entity.type
_entity.pdbx_description
1 polymer ?
#
loop_
_entity_poly.entity_id
_entity_poly.type
_entity_poly.pdbx_seq_one_letter_code
_entity_poly.pdbx_strand_id
1 'polypeptide(L)'
;MIEMEQRVNFFSLDAEEESFKKVYGDYENFLEALDSKSVYLIVDPKNKVAWIWNGAKASVRAKFIATQKAPLVRDEYCFDFKIIGIDEDNEPTEFKSFLGLYE
;
A
#
# COMPACT_ATOMS: atom_id res chain seq x y z
N MET A 1 0.87 21.80 18.81
CA MET A 1 -0.24 20.83 18.72
C MET A 1 -0.54 20.58 17.26
N ILE A 2 0.07 19.57 16.63
CA ILE A 2 -0.49 18.78 15.50
C ILE A 2 0.27 17.44 15.49
N GLU A 3 -0.21 16.43 16.21
CA GLU A 3 0.31 15.04 16.16
C GLU A 3 -0.53 14.18 15.20
N MET A 4 -0.94 14.75 14.05
CA MET A 4 -1.83 14.07 13.09
C MET A 4 -1.12 13.50 11.86
N GLU A 5 0.17 13.77 11.65
CA GLU A 5 0.84 13.55 10.35
C GLU A 5 1.64 12.24 10.21
N GLN A 6 1.43 11.25 11.08
CA GLN A 6 2.24 10.02 11.09
C GLN A 6 1.41 8.72 10.99
N ARG A 7 0.16 8.79 10.53
CA ARG A 7 -0.66 7.58 10.34
C ARG A 7 -0.43 6.98 8.96
N VAL A 8 -0.21 5.67 8.93
CA VAL A 8 -0.20 4.87 7.71
C VAL A 8 -1.57 4.96 7.05
N ASN A 9 -1.59 5.17 5.74
CA ASN A 9 -2.83 5.19 4.96
C ASN A 9 -2.86 3.97 4.03
N PHE A 10 -3.99 3.28 4.03
CA PHE A 10 -4.21 2.10 3.20
C PHE A 10 -5.20 2.42 2.08
N PHE A 11 -4.94 1.88 0.90
CA PHE A 11 -5.79 2.03 -0.26
C PHE A 11 -5.95 0.70 -0.99
N SER A 12 -7.15 0.41 -1.46
CA SER A 12 -7.44 -0.70 -2.36
C SER A 12 -7.55 -0.18 -3.79
N LEU A 13 -6.96 -0.88 -4.74
CA LEU A 13 -7.16 -0.58 -6.15
C LEU A 13 -8.55 -1.02 -6.60
N ASP A 14 -9.33 -0.08 -7.10
CA ASP A 14 -10.50 -0.34 -7.90
C ASP A 14 -10.07 -0.48 -9.37
N ALA A 15 -10.07 -1.71 -9.88
CA ALA A 15 -9.62 -2.00 -11.23
C ALA A 15 -10.62 -1.55 -12.31
N GLU A 16 -11.89 -1.33 -11.95
CA GLU A 16 -12.93 -0.86 -12.87
C GLU A 16 -12.86 0.65 -13.06
N GLU A 17 -12.67 1.39 -11.97
CA GLU A 17 -12.51 2.86 -11.97
C GLU A 17 -11.05 3.30 -12.17
N GLU A 18 -10.11 2.35 -12.25
CA GLU A 18 -8.67 2.57 -12.41
C GLU A 18 -8.13 3.59 -11.38
N SER A 19 -8.59 3.47 -10.12
CA SER A 19 -8.35 4.42 -9.05
C SER A 19 -8.12 3.73 -7.69
N PHE A 20 -7.50 4.43 -6.76
CA PHE A 20 -7.28 3.94 -5.40
C PHE A 20 -8.34 4.48 -4.45
N LYS A 21 -9.01 3.59 -3.74
CA LYS A 21 -10.00 3.93 -2.71
C LYS A 21 -9.36 3.77 -1.34
N LYS A 22 -9.44 4.82 -0.51
CA LYS A 22 -8.91 4.78 0.85
C LYS A 22 -9.71 3.79 1.70
N VAL A 23 -9.00 2.85 2.32
CA VAL A 23 -9.57 1.87 3.25
C VAL A 23 -9.39 2.42 4.65
N TYR A 24 -10.50 2.54 5.39
CA TYR A 24 -10.47 2.97 6.79
C TYR A 24 -10.42 1.74 7.68
N GLY A 25 -9.39 1.65 8.51
CA GLY A 25 -9.23 0.55 9.46
C GLY A 25 -7.84 0.54 10.09
N ASP A 26 -7.71 -0.22 11.16
CA ASP A 26 -6.42 -0.54 11.75
C ASP A 26 -5.65 -1.52 10.86
N TYR A 27 -4.33 -1.51 10.99
CA TYR A 27 -3.43 -2.32 10.18
C TYR A 27 -3.74 -3.83 10.27
N GLU A 28 -4.09 -4.35 11.44
CA GLU A 28 -4.48 -5.76 11.62
C GLU A 28 -5.73 -6.11 10.80
N ASN A 29 -6.75 -5.25 10.85
CA ASN A 29 -7.96 -5.42 10.03
C ASN A 29 -7.64 -5.32 8.54
N PHE A 30 -6.67 -4.48 8.15
CA PHE A 30 -6.23 -4.37 6.77
C PHE A 30 -5.57 -5.66 6.28
N LEU A 31 -4.68 -6.28 7.08
CA LEU A 31 -4.07 -7.57 6.73
C LEU A 31 -5.11 -8.67 6.54
N GLU A 32 -6.09 -8.75 7.44
CA GLU A 32 -7.18 -9.72 7.31
C GLU A 32 -8.08 -9.44 6.09
N ALA A 33 -8.14 -8.19 5.64
CA ALA A 33 -8.88 -7.76 4.45
C ALA A 33 -8.05 -7.82 3.15
N LEU A 34 -6.79 -8.27 3.20
CA LEU A 34 -5.98 -8.47 2.00
C LEU A 34 -6.56 -9.61 1.17
N ASP A 35 -6.98 -9.28 -0.05
CA ASP A 35 -7.46 -10.24 -1.02
C ASP A 35 -6.39 -10.50 -2.08
N SER A 36 -6.02 -11.77 -2.27
CA SER A 36 -4.99 -12.18 -3.23
C SER A 36 -5.30 -11.81 -4.69
N LYS A 37 -6.55 -11.46 -5.05
CA LYS A 37 -6.91 -11.04 -6.42
C LYS A 37 -6.82 -9.53 -6.60
N SER A 38 -6.55 -8.80 -5.53
CA SER A 38 -6.56 -7.35 -5.48
C SER A 38 -5.16 -6.79 -5.30
N VAL A 39 -5.02 -5.49 -5.55
CA VAL A 39 -3.77 -4.75 -5.35
C VAL A 39 -4.06 -3.63 -4.37
N TYR A 40 -3.14 -3.41 -3.44
CA TYR A 40 -3.28 -2.40 -2.42
C TYR A 40 -2.08 -1.46 -2.42
N LEU A 41 -2.28 -0.24 -1.97
CA LEU A 41 -1.23 0.75 -1.76
C LEU A 41 -1.21 1.12 -0.28
N ILE A 42 -0.05 1.04 0.35
CA ILE A 42 0.17 1.40 1.74
C ILE A 42 1.13 2.58 1.76
N VAL A 43 0.67 3.76 2.16
CA VAL A 43 1.50 4.95 2.30
C VAL A 43 1.95 5.05 3.75
N ASP A 44 3.24 4.80 3.98
CA ASP A 44 3.88 4.89 5.28
C ASP A 44 4.73 6.16 5.39
N PRO A 45 4.23 7.20 6.08
CA PRO A 45 4.98 8.44 6.27
C PRO A 45 6.18 8.29 7.21
N LYS A 46 6.22 7.24 8.05
CA LYS A 46 7.31 7.02 9.01
C LYS A 46 8.60 6.62 8.31
N ASN A 47 8.55 5.66 7.39
CA ASN A 47 9.70 5.25 6.59
C ASN A 47 9.83 6.03 5.28
N LYS A 48 8.89 6.94 4.98
CA LYS A 48 8.80 7.69 3.71
C LYS A 48 8.72 6.76 2.49
N VAL A 49 7.90 5.72 2.62
CA VAL A 49 7.72 4.70 1.59
C VAL A 49 6.23 4.50 1.31
N ALA A 50 5.90 4.32 0.04
CA ALA A 50 4.61 3.83 -0.42
C ALA A 50 4.78 2.40 -0.97
N TRP A 51 4.22 1.42 -0.28
CA TRP A 51 4.28 0.02 -0.66
C TRP A 51 3.10 -0.33 -1.56
N ILE A 52 3.36 -0.90 -2.74
CA ILE A 52 2.32 -1.49 -3.59
C ILE A 52 2.30 -2.98 -3.28
N TRP A 53 1.28 -3.46 -2.58
CA TRP A 53 1.08 -4.87 -2.33
C TRP A 53 0.30 -5.50 -3.47
N ASN A 54 0.94 -6.43 -4.18
CA ASN A 54 0.37 -7.15 -5.30
C ASN A 54 -0.10 -8.54 -4.85
N GLY A 55 -1.41 -8.78 -4.84
CA GLY A 55 -1.94 -10.12 -4.57
C GLY A 55 -1.40 -11.14 -5.58
N ALA A 56 -1.15 -12.38 -5.16
CA ALA A 56 -0.55 -13.39 -6.03
C ALA A 56 -1.46 -13.78 -7.20
N LYS A 57 -2.78 -13.60 -7.04
CA LYS A 57 -3.81 -13.86 -8.04
C LYS A 57 -4.31 -12.58 -8.73
N ALA A 58 -3.71 -11.42 -8.43
CA ALA A 58 -4.10 -10.17 -9.05
C ALA A 58 -3.72 -10.18 -10.54
N SER A 59 -4.64 -9.69 -11.38
CA SER A 59 -4.41 -9.61 -12.84
C SER A 59 -3.23 -8.69 -13.16
N VAL A 60 -2.46 -9.02 -14.19
CA VAL A 60 -1.34 -8.19 -14.69
C VAL A 60 -1.79 -6.75 -14.95
N ARG A 61 -3.00 -6.57 -15.49
CA ARG A 61 -3.61 -5.25 -15.69
C ARG A 61 -3.75 -4.46 -14.39
N ALA A 62 -4.23 -5.08 -13.31
CA ALA A 62 -4.39 -4.43 -12.02
C ALA A 62 -3.04 -3.98 -11.43
N LYS A 63 -2.02 -4.85 -11.48
CA LYS A 63 -0.65 -4.51 -11.05
C LYS A 63 -0.07 -3.34 -11.86
N PHE A 64 -0.35 -3.31 -13.17
CA PHE A 64 0.07 -2.22 -14.05
C PHE A 64 -0.62 -0.89 -13.70
N ILE A 65 -1.95 -0.90 -13.56
CA ILE A 65 -2.72 0.28 -13.15
C ILE A 65 -2.20 0.80 -11.80
N ALA A 66 -2.01 -0.08 -10.81
CA ALA A 66 -1.50 0.29 -9.50
C ALA A 66 -0.13 1.00 -9.60
N THR A 67 0.79 0.46 -10.39
CA THR A 67 2.12 1.08 -10.61
C THR A 67 2.00 2.46 -11.26
N GLN A 68 1.04 2.65 -12.18
CA GLN A 68 0.81 3.94 -12.83
C GLN A 68 0.12 4.96 -11.92
N LYS A 69 -0.78 4.53 -11.04
CA LYS A 69 -1.61 5.40 -10.20
C LYS A 69 -1.00 5.69 -8.83
N ALA A 70 -0.14 4.81 -8.32
CA ALA A 70 0.52 4.98 -7.03
C ALA A 70 1.31 6.31 -6.89
N PRO A 71 2.03 6.81 -7.92
CA PRO A 71 2.70 8.11 -7.83
C PRO A 71 1.75 9.28 -7.59
N LEU A 72 0.53 9.23 -8.14
CA LEU A 72 -0.47 10.28 -7.97
C LEU A 72 -0.95 10.34 -6.52
N VAL A 73 -1.35 9.18 -5.98
CA VAL A 73 -1.78 9.08 -4.58
C VAL A 73 -0.65 9.49 -3.64
N ARG A 74 0.57 9.01 -3.91
CA ARG A 74 1.75 9.36 -3.12
C ARG A 74 1.99 10.88 -3.09
N ASP A 75 1.90 11.56 -4.23
CA ASP A 75 2.16 12.99 -4.34
C ASP A 75 1.19 13.82 -3.47
N GLU A 76 -0.05 13.34 -3.28
CA GLU A 76 -1.02 13.97 -2.37
C GLU A 76 -0.59 13.97 -0.90
N TYR A 77 0.28 13.03 -0.50
CA TYR A 77 0.83 12.95 0.86
C TYR A 77 2.24 13.54 0.93
N CYS A 78 3.15 13.06 0.08
CA CYS A 78 4.52 13.57 -0.01
C CYS A 78 5.22 13.05 -1.27
N PHE A 79 5.69 13.96 -2.12
CA PHE A 79 6.40 13.63 -3.36
C PHE A 79 7.72 12.86 -3.15
N ASP A 80 8.34 13.00 -1.97
CA ASP A 80 9.65 12.43 -1.64
C ASP A 80 9.59 10.93 -1.28
N PHE A 81 8.39 10.34 -1.17
CA PHE A 81 8.27 8.94 -0.78
C PHE A 81 8.70 7.99 -1.90
N LYS A 82 9.42 6.94 -1.53
CA LYS A 82 9.82 5.87 -2.46
C LYS A 82 8.64 4.93 -2.68
N ILE A 83 8.41 4.52 -3.93
CA ILE A 83 7.39 3.50 -4.25
C ILE A 83 8.08 2.16 -4.36
N ILE A 84 7.64 1.17 -3.60
CA ILE A 84 8.20 -0.19 -3.60
C ILE A 84 7.08 -1.19 -3.86
N GLY A 85 7.20 -1.97 -4.93
CA GLY A 85 6.30 -3.08 -5.20
C GLY A 85 6.70 -4.32 -4.41
N ILE A 86 5.72 -4.94 -3.75
CA ILE A 86 5.87 -6.21 -3.03
C ILE A 86 4.81 -7.18 -3.57
N ASP A 87 5.17 -8.43 -3.74
CA ASP A 87 4.23 -9.48 -4.12
C ASP A 87 3.84 -10.27 -2.86
N GLU A 88 2.57 -10.69 -2.80
CA GLU A 88 2.08 -11.65 -1.81
C GLU A 88 3.01 -12.89 -1.80
N ASP A 89 3.42 -13.34 -0.61
CA ASP A 89 4.41 -14.40 -0.36
C ASP A 89 5.89 -14.01 -0.60
N ASN A 90 6.17 -12.86 -1.21
CA ASN A 90 7.53 -12.35 -1.44
C ASN A 90 7.81 -11.01 -0.74
N GLU A 91 7.30 -10.86 0.48
CA GLU A 91 7.40 -9.60 1.22
C GLU A 91 8.82 -9.41 1.80
N PRO A 92 9.47 -8.26 1.51
CA PRO A 92 10.81 -7.98 1.98
C PRO A 92 10.85 -7.83 3.50
N THR A 93 12.00 -8.12 4.11
CA THR A 93 12.20 -8.01 5.56
C THR A 93 11.87 -6.59 6.07
N GLU A 94 12.17 -5.54 5.30
CA GLU A 94 11.78 -4.16 5.64
C GLU A 94 10.28 -3.98 5.77
N PHE A 95 9.49 -4.62 4.89
CA PHE A 95 8.04 -4.61 5.01
C PHE A 95 7.64 -5.32 6.30
N LYS A 96 8.17 -6.52 6.57
CA LYS A 96 7.90 -7.29 7.81
C LYS A 96 8.30 -6.54 9.09
N SER A 97 9.42 -5.81 9.07
CA SER A 97 9.84 -4.93 10.16
C SER A 97 8.90 -3.74 10.32
N PHE A 98 8.40 -3.18 9.21
CA PHE A 98 7.30 -2.22 9.25
C PHE A 98 6.03 -2.83 9.86
N LEU A 99 5.73 -4.10 9.59
CA LEU A 99 4.62 -4.85 10.20
C LEU A 99 4.83 -5.15 11.70
N GLY A 100 5.99 -4.85 12.28
CA GLY A 100 6.33 -5.22 13.66
C GLY A 100 6.53 -6.72 13.88
N LEU A 101 6.75 -7.49 12.79
CA LEU A 101 6.91 -8.96 12.83
C LEU A 101 8.36 -9.40 13.07
N TYR A 102 9.27 -8.46 13.34
CA TYR A 102 10.66 -8.73 13.73
C TYR A 102 11.01 -7.88 14.96
N GLU A 103 11.31 -8.54 16.07
CA GLU A 103 12.07 -8.00 17.21
C GLU A 103 13.58 -8.09 16.94
#